data_AF-A0A524IMH9-F1
#
_entry.id   AF-A0A524IMH9-F1
#
_cell.length_a   1.000
_cell.length_b   1.000
_cell.length_c   1.000
_cell.angle_alpha   90.00
_cell.angle_beta   90.00
_cell.angle_gamma   90.00
#
_symmetry.space_group_name_H-M   'P 1'
#
loop_
_entity.id
_entity.type
_entity.pdbx_description
1 polymer ?
#
loop_
_entity_poly.entity_id
_entity_poly.type
_entity_poly.pdbx_seq_one_letter_code
_entity_poly.pdbx_strand_id
1 'polypeptide(L)'
;MIAIAVTGAVIVAALLLLFLLRKKEPAGSGNPPPSRTGQPETKPCPLCGSQLVKTERVHSALFPGREDKLMHIFGCPYCYPANRERERRCPACRKTLADDGYLIARVFEKPGKTHVHVLGCTGCRHG
;
A
#
# COMPACT_ATOMS: atom_id res chain seq x y z
N MET A 1 4.82 44.73 29.07
CA MET A 1 3.50 44.05 29.10
C MET A 1 2.98 43.78 27.67
N ILE A 2 2.88 44.79 26.79
CA ILE A 2 2.39 44.61 25.40
C ILE A 2 3.30 43.69 24.55
N ALA A 3 4.63 43.80 24.70
CA ALA A 3 5.57 43.00 23.90
C ALA A 3 5.43 41.47 24.12
N ILE A 4 5.17 41.02 25.36
CA ILE A 4 5.04 39.60 25.70
C ILE A 4 3.76 39.01 25.08
N ALA A 5 2.67 39.78 25.07
CA ALA A 5 1.41 39.38 24.46
C ALA A 5 1.53 39.20 22.94
N VAL A 6 2.28 40.08 22.27
CA VAL A 6 2.51 40.00 20.82
C VAL A 6 3.36 38.77 20.47
N THR A 7 4.44 38.52 21.20
CA THR A 7 5.25 37.29 20.99
C THR A 7 4.45 36.02 21.24
N GLY A 8 3.58 36.00 22.27
CA GLY A 8 2.71 34.86 22.54
C GLY A 8 1.75 34.57 21.39
N ALA A 9 1.10 35.61 20.85
CA ALA A 9 0.19 35.48 19.71
C ALA A 9 0.89 34.95 18.44
N VAL A 10 2.11 35.43 18.16
CA VAL A 10 2.90 34.98 17.00
C VAL A 10 3.31 33.51 17.12
N ILE A 11 3.75 33.09 18.31
CA ILE A 11 4.14 31.68 18.57
C ILE A 11 2.92 30.76 18.43
N VAL A 12 1.77 31.13 19.00
CA VAL A 12 0.54 30.33 18.89
C VAL A 12 0.08 30.24 17.43
N ALA A 13 0.11 31.34 16.68
CA ALA A 13 -0.23 31.34 15.26
C ALA A 13 0.74 30.47 14.43
N ALA A 14 2.04 30.54 14.69
CA ALA A 14 3.04 29.73 14.00
C ALA A 14 2.88 28.23 14.30
N LEU A 15 2.59 27.86 15.56
CA LEU A 15 2.33 26.47 15.95
C LEU A 15 1.05 25.92 15.33
N LEU A 16 -0.02 26.72 15.28
CA LEU A 16 -1.25 26.36 14.58
C LEU A 16 -1.01 26.17 13.08
N LEU A 17 -0.23 27.05 12.45
CA LEU A 17 0.10 26.95 11.04
C LEU A 17 0.91 25.68 10.74
N LEU A 18 1.92 25.38 11.57
CA LEU A 18 2.70 24.14 11.45
C LEU A 18 1.86 22.89 11.68
N PHE A 19 0.91 22.93 12.62
CA PHE A 19 -0.02 21.82 12.87
C PHE A 19 -0.97 21.58 11.68
N LEU A 20 -1.49 22.64 11.07
CA LEU A 20 -2.32 22.57 9.86
C LEU A 20 -1.53 22.05 8.65
N LEU A 21 -0.27 22.47 8.50
CA LEU A 21 0.61 21.97 7.44
C LEU A 21 0.97 20.49 7.62
N ARG A 22 1.08 19.99 8.87
CA ARG A 22 1.30 18.56 9.15
C ARG A 22 0.10 17.67 8.88
N LYS A 23 -1.13 18.20 8.93
CA LYS A 23 -2.34 17.40 8.68
C LYS A 23 -2.55 17.05 7.20
N LYS A 24 -1.73 17.58 6.29
CA LYS A 24 -1.76 17.26 4.85
C LYS A 24 -0.89 16.03 4.53
N GLU A 25 -1.16 14.91 5.20
CA GLU A 25 -0.78 13.60 4.68
C GLU A 25 -1.92 13.10 3.77
N PRO A 26 -1.64 12.61 2.54
CA PRO A 26 -2.67 12.08 1.66
C PRO A 26 -3.18 10.76 2.26
N ALA A 27 -4.30 10.85 2.97
CA ALA A 27 -5.05 9.71 3.44
C ALA A 27 -5.70 8.98 2.25
N GLY A 28 -4.89 8.18 1.55
CA GLY A 28 -5.36 7.02 0.81
C GLY A 28 -5.84 5.96 1.79
N SER A 29 -7.01 6.19 2.39
CA SER A 29 -7.75 5.21 3.19
C SER A 29 -9.24 5.50 3.06
N GLY A 30 -9.75 5.36 1.85
CA GLY A 30 -11.19 5.27 1.65
C GLY A 30 -11.65 3.89 2.14
N ASN A 31 -12.49 3.85 3.17
CA ASN A 31 -13.46 2.77 3.27
C ASN A 31 -14.19 2.71 1.92
N PRO A 32 -14.31 1.54 1.25
CA PRO A 32 -15.04 1.48 0.01
C PRO A 32 -16.48 1.98 0.27
N PRO A 33 -16.98 2.95 -0.53
CA PRO A 33 -18.38 3.33 -0.46
C PRO A 33 -19.24 2.09 -0.70
N PRO A 34 -20.44 1.99 -0.09
CA PRO A 34 -21.33 0.86 -0.32
C PRO A 34 -21.54 0.68 -1.83
N SER A 35 -21.13 -0.50 -2.34
CA SER A 35 -21.15 -0.83 -3.76
C SER A 35 -22.51 -0.52 -4.36
N ARG A 36 -22.54 0.43 -5.30
CA ARG A 36 -23.68 0.62 -6.19
C ARG A 36 -23.80 -0.66 -7.03
N THR A 37 -24.96 -1.31 -6.92
CA THR A 37 -25.35 -2.49 -7.71
C THR A 37 -25.03 -2.25 -9.19
N GLY A 38 -24.07 -2.99 -9.74
CA GLY A 38 -23.71 -2.94 -11.17
C GLY A 38 -22.23 -2.64 -11.50
N GLN A 39 -21.39 -2.27 -10.54
CA GLN A 39 -19.95 -2.11 -10.82
C GLN A 39 -19.19 -3.45 -10.75
N PRO A 40 -18.30 -3.74 -11.71
CA PRO A 40 -17.46 -4.93 -11.66
C PRO A 40 -16.62 -4.87 -10.37
N GLU A 41 -16.65 -5.97 -9.61
CA GLU A 41 -15.84 -6.12 -8.40
C GLU A 41 -14.36 -6.02 -8.79
N THR A 42 -13.71 -4.94 -8.38
CA THR A 42 -12.29 -4.69 -8.62
C THR A 42 -11.50 -4.87 -7.34
N LYS A 43 -10.25 -5.35 -7.47
CA LYS A 43 -9.31 -5.46 -6.36
C LYS A 43 -8.06 -4.63 -6.67
N PRO A 44 -7.56 -3.81 -5.75
CA PRO A 44 -6.37 -3.00 -6.00
C PRO A 44 -5.11 -3.88 -6.06
N CYS A 45 -4.20 -3.53 -6.96
CA CYS A 45 -2.85 -4.09 -6.98
C CYS A 45 -2.11 -3.71 -5.69
N PRO A 46 -1.50 -4.67 -4.97
CA PRO A 46 -0.81 -4.39 -3.71
C PRO A 46 0.48 -3.57 -3.86
N LEU A 47 0.97 -3.39 -5.09
CA LEU A 47 2.20 -2.67 -5.40
C LEU A 47 1.97 -1.26 -5.92
N CYS A 48 1.05 -1.07 -6.88
CA CYS A 48 0.83 0.23 -7.54
C CYS A 48 -0.59 0.79 -7.35
N GLY A 49 -1.49 0.06 -6.67
CA GLY A 49 -2.87 0.50 -6.44
C GLY A 49 -3.80 0.48 -7.65
N SER A 50 -3.34 0.04 -8.83
CA SER A 50 -4.20 -0.12 -10.01
C SER A 50 -5.38 -1.06 -9.72
N GLN A 51 -6.58 -0.66 -10.11
CA GLN A 51 -7.78 -1.48 -9.93
C GLN A 51 -7.79 -2.63 -10.93
N LEU A 52 -7.76 -3.86 -10.43
CA LEU A 52 -7.77 -5.07 -11.23
C LEU A 52 -9.19 -5.62 -11.33
N VAL A 53 -9.65 -5.86 -12.56
CA VAL A 53 -10.91 -6.58 -12.80
C VAL A 53 -10.73 -8.08 -12.54
N LYS A 54 -11.82 -8.85 -12.39
CA LYS A 54 -11.76 -10.30 -12.04
C LYS A 54 -10.89 -11.16 -12.96
N THR A 55 -10.71 -10.77 -14.22
CA THR A 55 -9.89 -11.50 -15.19
C THR A 55 -8.41 -11.18 -15.09
N GLU A 56 -8.05 -10.03 -14.48
CA GLU A 56 -6.67 -9.60 -14.31
C GLU A 56 -6.09 -10.18 -13.02
N ARG A 57 -4.82 -10.59 -13.10
CA ARG A 57 -4.11 -11.20 -11.97
C ARG A 57 -2.74 -10.57 -11.81
N VAL A 58 -2.23 -10.64 -10.58
CA VAL A 58 -0.85 -10.28 -10.28
C VAL A 58 0.09 -11.38 -10.76
N HIS A 59 1.20 -10.97 -11.36
CA HIS A 59 2.32 -11.86 -11.63
C HIS A 59 2.95 -12.28 -10.30
N SER A 60 3.01 -13.59 -10.06
CA SER A 60 3.45 -14.15 -8.79
C SER A 60 4.02 -15.56 -8.95
N ALA A 61 4.92 -15.93 -8.03
CA ALA A 61 5.47 -17.28 -7.92
C ALA A 61 5.05 -17.87 -6.57
N LEU A 62 4.39 -19.03 -6.60
CA LEU A 62 3.95 -19.75 -5.41
C LEU A 62 4.90 -20.93 -5.14
N PHE A 63 5.43 -20.99 -3.93
CA PHE A 63 6.31 -22.06 -3.47
C PHE A 63 5.53 -22.99 -2.53
N PRO A 64 5.40 -24.28 -2.85
CA PRO A 64 4.67 -25.22 -2.01
C PRO A 64 5.35 -25.39 -0.65
N GLY A 65 4.55 -25.54 0.40
CA GLY A 65 4.95 -25.75 1.79
C GLY A 65 3.93 -26.64 2.51
N ARG A 66 4.25 -27.13 3.72
CA ARG A 66 3.38 -28.09 4.45
C ARG A 66 2.12 -27.43 5.03
N GLU A 67 2.25 -26.29 5.68
CA GLU A 67 1.13 -25.61 6.37
C GLU A 67 0.78 -24.28 5.70
N ASP A 68 1.79 -23.44 5.50
CA ASP A 68 1.70 -22.20 4.74
C ASP A 68 2.60 -22.25 3.52
N LYS A 69 2.12 -21.65 2.41
CA LYS A 69 2.88 -21.56 1.16
C LYS A 69 3.52 -20.18 1.08
N LEU A 70 4.78 -20.11 0.69
CA LEU A 70 5.44 -18.84 0.43
C LEU A 70 5.04 -18.36 -0.97
N MET A 71 4.83 -17.06 -1.15
CA MET A 71 4.47 -16.47 -2.43
C MET A 71 5.26 -15.20 -2.66
N HIS A 72 5.87 -15.07 -3.84
CA HIS A 72 6.46 -13.83 -4.32
C HIS A 72 5.48 -13.13 -5.25
N ILE A 73 5.23 -11.83 -5.04
CA ILE A 73 4.33 -11.02 -5.87
C ILE A 73 5.15 -9.92 -6.55
N PHE A 74 5.20 -9.94 -7.89
CA PHE A 74 6.06 -9.04 -8.67
C PHE A 74 5.35 -7.78 -9.16
N GLY A 75 4.04 -7.86 -9.39
CA GLY A 75 3.22 -6.73 -9.85
C GLY A 75 1.98 -7.18 -10.60
N CYS A 76 1.22 -6.24 -11.13
CA CYS A 76 0.08 -6.49 -12.01
C CYS A 76 0.46 -6.15 -13.47
N PRO A 77 -0.42 -6.40 -14.47
CA PRO A 77 -0.12 -6.12 -15.88
C PRO A 77 0.29 -4.66 -16.16
N TYR A 78 -0.07 -3.73 -15.27
CA TYR A 78 0.22 -2.31 -15.41
C TYR A 78 1.57 -1.88 -14.82
N CYS A 79 2.14 -2.64 -13.88
CA CYS A 79 3.39 -2.28 -13.20
C CYS A 79 4.47 -3.37 -13.26
N TYR A 80 4.19 -4.49 -13.92
CA TYR A 80 5.14 -5.57 -14.17
C TYR A 80 5.23 -5.88 -15.67
N PRO A 81 6.43 -5.82 -16.29
CA PRO A 81 7.73 -5.45 -15.70
C PRO A 81 7.75 -4.02 -15.14
N ALA A 82 8.73 -3.74 -14.26
CA ALA A 82 8.88 -2.43 -13.64
C ALA A 82 8.96 -1.32 -14.71
N ASN A 83 8.23 -0.23 -14.48
CA ASN A 83 8.21 0.93 -15.37
C ASN A 83 8.14 2.22 -14.56
N ARG A 84 8.41 3.35 -15.23
CA ARG A 84 8.40 4.69 -14.61
C ARG A 84 7.01 5.30 -14.47
N GLU A 85 6.00 4.73 -15.14
CA GLU A 85 4.63 5.24 -15.12
C GLU A 85 3.90 4.85 -13.84
N ARG A 86 4.21 3.68 -13.29
CA ARG A 86 3.57 3.13 -12.10
C ARG A 86 4.58 2.69 -11.08
N GLU A 87 4.81 3.60 -10.13
CA GLU A 87 5.67 3.32 -8.99
C GLU A 87 5.15 2.14 -8.17
N ARG A 88 6.05 1.23 -7.84
CA ARG A 88 5.75 0.05 -7.01
C ARG A 88 6.19 0.35 -5.58
N ARG A 89 5.24 0.36 -4.64
CA ARG A 89 5.48 0.63 -3.22
C ARG A 89 5.16 -0.58 -2.37
N CYS A 90 5.98 -0.81 -1.34
CA CYS A 90 5.75 -1.88 -0.38
C CYS A 90 4.63 -1.47 0.58
N PRO A 91 3.56 -2.26 0.76
CA PRO A 91 2.51 -1.93 1.71
C PRO A 91 2.97 -2.03 3.18
N ALA A 92 4.06 -2.75 3.47
CA ALA A 92 4.60 -2.88 4.82
C ALA A 92 5.50 -1.70 5.23
N CYS A 93 6.51 -1.38 4.41
CA CYS A 93 7.50 -0.33 4.75
C CYS A 93 7.29 1.00 4.00
N ARG A 94 6.33 1.07 3.07
CA ARG A 94 5.97 2.24 2.22
C ARG A 94 7.08 2.75 1.30
N LYS A 95 8.25 2.10 1.29
CA LYS A 95 9.35 2.41 0.36
C LYS A 95 9.04 1.90 -1.04
N THR A 96 9.60 2.60 -2.02
CA THR A 96 9.62 2.20 -3.42
C THR A 96 10.47 0.94 -3.58
N LEU A 97 9.97 -0.04 -4.33
CA LEU A 97 10.69 -1.26 -4.64
C LEU A 97 11.71 -1.00 -5.77
N ALA A 98 12.87 -1.65 -5.69
CA ALA A 98 13.81 -1.77 -6.81
C ALA A 98 13.14 -2.46 -8.02
N ASP A 99 13.70 -2.31 -9.22
CA ASP A 99 13.12 -2.83 -10.49
C ASP A 99 12.92 -4.35 -10.49
N ASP A 100 13.79 -5.09 -9.82
CA ASP A 100 13.70 -6.54 -9.60
C ASP A 100 13.00 -6.92 -8.27
N GLY A 101 12.67 -5.94 -7.44
CA GLY A 101 12.03 -6.13 -6.15
C GLY A 101 10.62 -6.72 -6.24
N TYR A 102 10.26 -7.51 -5.24
CA TYR A 102 8.94 -8.15 -5.10
C TYR A 102 8.44 -8.13 -3.66
N LEU A 103 7.14 -8.37 -3.48
CA LEU A 103 6.55 -8.62 -2.17
C LEU A 103 6.72 -10.09 -1.80
N ILE A 104 6.93 -10.33 -0.51
CA ILE A 104 6.97 -11.65 0.09
C ILE A 104 5.69 -11.82 0.90
N ALA A 105 4.93 -12.85 0.58
CA ALA A 105 3.64 -13.15 1.18
C ALA A 105 3.55 -14.61 1.62
N ARG A 106 2.64 -14.90 2.55
CA ARG A 106 2.20 -16.25 2.91
C ARG A 106 0.79 -16.49 2.42
N VAL A 107 0.54 -17.67 1.89
CA VAL A 107 -0.75 -18.12 1.42
C VAL A 107 -1.28 -19.18 2.37
N PHE A 108 -2.46 -18.92 2.91
CA PHE A 108 -3.20 -19.80 3.78
C PHE A 108 -4.41 -20.33 3.02
N GLU A 109 -4.48 -21.64 2.88
CA GLU A 109 -5.59 -22.33 2.23
C GLU A 109 -6.52 -22.91 3.30
N LYS A 110 -7.80 -22.52 3.25
CA LYS A 110 -8.88 -23.13 4.01
C LYS A 110 -9.91 -23.68 3.01
N PRO A 111 -10.73 -24.67 3.39
CA PRO A 111 -11.79 -25.18 2.52
C PRO A 111 -12.66 -24.02 1.97
N GLY A 112 -12.64 -23.82 0.65
CA GLY A 112 -13.39 -22.77 -0.04
C GLY A 112 -12.84 -21.34 0.06
N LYS A 113 -11.71 -21.09 0.75
CA LYS A 113 -11.13 -19.75 0.89
C LYS A 113 -9.61 -19.76 0.92
N THR A 114 -9.01 -18.99 0.01
CA THR A 114 -7.57 -18.70 0.01
C THR A 114 -7.34 -17.30 0.55
N HIS A 115 -6.44 -17.16 1.53
CA HIS A 115 -6.05 -15.87 2.10
C HIS A 115 -4.56 -15.62 1.89
N VAL A 116 -4.23 -14.49 1.29
CA VAL A 116 -2.84 -14.07 1.05
C VAL A 116 -2.51 -12.96 2.03
N HIS A 117 -1.46 -13.14 2.82
CA HIS A 117 -0.98 -12.12 3.75
C HIS A 117 0.41 -11.64 3.33
N VAL A 118 0.51 -10.37 2.96
CA VAL A 118 1.79 -9.74 2.60
C VAL A 118 2.59 -9.47 3.86
N LEU A 119 3.82 -9.97 3.90
CA LEU A 119 4.70 -9.86 5.05
C LEU A 119 5.72 -8.72 4.91
N GLY A 120 6.07 -8.36 3.68
CA GLY A 120 7.03 -7.30 3.39
C GLY A 120 7.49 -7.34 1.93
N CYS A 121 8.56 -6.62 1.63
CA CYS A 121 9.28 -6.70 0.35
C CYS A 121 10.72 -7.16 0.57
N THR A 122 11.42 -7.40 -0.54
CA THR A 122 12.86 -7.70 -0.57
C THR A 122 13.74 -6.70 0.21
N GLY A 123 13.30 -5.45 0.39
CA GLY A 123 14.06 -4.41 1.10
C GLY A 123 13.71 -4.21 2.59
N CYS A 124 12.67 -4.88 3.12
CA CYS A 124 12.30 -4.72 4.54
C CYS A 124 12.06 -6.03 5.27
N ARG A 125 11.83 -7.13 4.56
CA ARG A 125 11.73 -8.45 5.14
C ARG A 125 13.10 -9.12 5.06
N HIS A 126 13.83 -9.05 6.15
CA HIS A 126 15.06 -9.80 6.37
C HIS A 126 14.67 -11.05 7.18
N GLY A 127 14.87 -12.24 6.62
CA GLY A 127 14.44 -13.50 7.24
C GLY A 127 14.30 -14.62 6.23
#